data_AF-A0A7U7D056-F1
#
_entry.id   AF-A0A7U7D056-F1
#
_cell.length_a   1.000
_cell.length_b   1.000
_cell.length_c   1.000
_cell.angle_alpha   90.00
_cell.angle_beta   90.00
_cell.angle_gamma   90.00
#
_symmetry.space_group_name_H-M   'P 1'
#
loop_
_entity.id
_entity.type
_entity.pdbx_description
1 polymer ?
#
loop_
_entity_poly.entity_id
_entity_poly.type
_entity_poly.pdbx_seq_one_letter_code
_entity_poly.pdbx_strand_id
1 'polypeptide(L)'
;MKKLFYLIAMVSLLVSCVSKKNQAIQQNILTLKDSYCKAPFKYNYNNKLPSYNSDSILTANKELSGMFTDQSVLILNALGNLDDVHKIIELKKDSSLTSQVKILQLKTKINSRITIALTELDAVAAEFDCEGERVAQIGSYVDNLNASRNNKLILYSIIAGAASSIAGGIVKSDGWDNAIGIGGGILGAGFGLATLNPKGKKVEFIHQRNLLRDIWKEKLESPNFPPFIWYMYTEKKFSNKEEYSIIGNMKLRWLHYQFDDVKEAADRSVIFSDGGFYRADDLNNRAAMLNQMQSATRTINQNINYLLLDLDKLIL
;
A
#
# COMPACT_ATOMS: atom_id res chain seq x y z
N MET A 1 31.24 -51.71 -7.12
CA MET A 1 31.61 -50.43 -7.79
C MET A 1 30.68 -50.07 -8.96
N LYS A 2 30.45 -50.94 -9.97
CA LYS A 2 29.54 -50.63 -11.10
C LYS A 2 28.11 -50.23 -10.68
N LYS A 3 27.49 -50.91 -9.70
CA LYS A 3 26.14 -50.58 -9.20
C LYS A 3 26.02 -49.20 -8.54
N LEU A 4 27.08 -48.73 -7.88
CA LEU A 4 27.12 -47.41 -7.25
C LEU A 4 27.24 -46.30 -8.30
N PHE A 5 27.97 -46.56 -9.38
CA PHE A 5 28.12 -45.63 -10.51
C PHE A 5 26.81 -45.45 -11.28
N TYR A 6 26.03 -46.51 -11.48
CA TYR A 6 24.69 -46.41 -12.08
C TYR A 6 23.71 -45.64 -11.20
N LEU A 7 23.78 -45.80 -9.87
CA LEU A 7 22.94 -45.05 -8.94
C LEU A 7 23.28 -43.55 -8.95
N ILE A 8 24.57 -43.22 -8.95
CA ILE A 8 25.05 -41.82 -9.03
C ILE A 8 24.68 -41.20 -10.39
N ALA A 9 24.84 -41.92 -11.49
CA ALA A 9 24.44 -41.46 -12.82
C ALA A 9 22.93 -41.22 -12.94
N MET A 10 22.11 -42.08 -12.32
CA MET A 10 20.65 -41.94 -12.30
C MET A 10 20.20 -40.75 -11.43
N VAL A 11 20.86 -40.49 -10.30
CA VAL A 11 20.62 -39.31 -9.47
C VAL A 11 21.05 -38.01 -10.18
N SER A 12 22.14 -38.06 -10.97
CA SER A 12 22.65 -36.91 -11.72
C SER A 12 21.69 -36.46 -12.83
N LEU A 13 20.99 -37.40 -13.48
CA LEU A 13 20.01 -37.11 -14.53
C LEU A 13 18.73 -36.43 -13.99
N LEU A 14 18.45 -36.50 -12.68
CA LEU A 14 17.29 -35.86 -12.06
C LEU A 14 17.51 -34.39 -11.69
N VAL A 15 18.75 -33.88 -11.73
CA VAL A 15 19.09 -32.52 -11.24
C VAL A 15 19.04 -31.45 -12.34
N SER A 16 18.99 -31.82 -13.62
CA SER A 16 19.20 -30.86 -14.74
C SER A 16 17.95 -30.36 -15.46
N CYS A 17 16.74 -30.76 -15.06
CA CYS A 17 15.51 -30.26 -15.68
C CYS A 17 14.86 -29.15 -14.83
N VAL A 18 15.21 -27.89 -15.13
CA VAL A 18 14.32 -26.78 -14.73
C VAL A 18 13.04 -26.93 -15.55
N SER A 19 11.95 -27.35 -14.89
CA SER A 19 10.64 -27.51 -15.53
C SER A 19 10.23 -26.22 -16.26
N LYS A 20 9.64 -26.34 -17.47
CA LYS A 20 9.00 -25.21 -18.19
C LYS A 20 8.06 -24.39 -17.28
N LYS A 21 7.45 -25.04 -16.28
CA LYS A 21 6.64 -24.39 -15.25
C LYS A 21 7.43 -23.36 -14.43
N ASN A 22 8.68 -23.65 -14.06
CA ASN A 22 9.54 -22.73 -13.31
C ASN A 22 10.02 -21.54 -14.17
N GLN A 23 10.20 -21.73 -15.48
CA GLN A 23 10.51 -20.63 -16.40
C GLN A 23 9.32 -19.67 -16.57
N ALA A 24 8.11 -20.20 -16.76
CA ALA A 24 6.89 -19.37 -16.80
C ALA A 24 6.66 -18.61 -15.49
N ILE A 25 6.98 -19.24 -14.35
CA ILE A 25 6.92 -18.60 -13.03
C ILE A 25 7.86 -17.38 -12.96
N GLN A 26 9.10 -17.52 -13.44
CA GLN A 26 10.05 -16.41 -13.45
C GLN A 26 9.62 -15.28 -14.39
N GLN A 27 9.08 -15.61 -15.57
CA GLN A 27 8.61 -14.58 -16.51
C GLN A 27 7.43 -13.77 -15.96
N ASN A 28 6.45 -14.40 -15.31
CA ASN A 28 5.31 -13.69 -14.71
C ASN A 28 5.71 -12.75 -13.56
N ILE A 29 6.73 -13.14 -12.77
CA ILE A 29 7.29 -12.29 -11.72
C ILE A 29 8.05 -11.10 -12.36
N LEU A 30 8.77 -11.34 -13.47
CA LEU A 30 9.52 -10.29 -14.18
C LEU A 30 8.60 -9.26 -14.85
N THR A 31 7.47 -9.67 -15.41
CA THR A 31 6.51 -8.74 -16.04
C THR A 31 5.84 -7.79 -15.05
N LEU A 32 5.81 -8.15 -13.75
CA LEU A 32 5.26 -7.32 -12.68
C LEU A 32 6.35 -6.58 -11.87
N LYS A 33 7.62 -6.71 -12.29
CA LYS A 33 8.79 -6.14 -11.59
C LYS A 33 8.89 -4.63 -11.77
N ASP A 34 8.46 -4.09 -12.92
CA ASP A 34 8.45 -2.65 -13.18
C ASP A 34 7.08 -2.04 -12.86
N SER A 35 7.08 -0.90 -12.16
CA SER A 35 5.85 -0.16 -11.87
C SER A 35 5.29 0.48 -13.15
N TYR A 36 4.21 -0.10 -13.66
CA TYR A 36 3.35 0.49 -14.69
C TYR A 36 2.31 1.48 -14.12
N CYS A 37 2.28 1.65 -12.79
CA CYS A 37 1.31 2.52 -12.10
C CYS A 37 1.79 3.97 -11.98
N LYS A 38 3.08 4.22 -12.21
CA LYS A 38 3.63 5.58 -12.24
C LYS A 38 3.01 6.39 -13.39
N ALA A 39 2.68 7.64 -13.13
CA ALA A 39 2.28 8.56 -14.19
C ALA A 39 3.38 8.65 -15.27
N PRO A 40 3.01 8.68 -16.56
CA PRO A 40 3.99 8.72 -17.65
C PRO A 40 4.81 10.03 -17.65
N PHE A 41 4.28 11.09 -17.03
CA PHE A 41 4.94 12.38 -16.90
C PHE A 41 5.00 12.80 -15.43
N LYS A 42 6.08 13.52 -15.06
CA LYS A 42 6.14 14.20 -13.77
C LYS A 42 5.15 15.35 -13.80
N TYR A 43 4.20 15.33 -12.88
CA TYR A 43 3.29 16.44 -12.71
C TYR A 43 4.05 17.70 -12.30
N ASN A 44 3.70 18.83 -12.92
CA ASN A 44 4.30 20.13 -12.64
C ASN A 44 3.48 20.85 -11.57
N TYR A 45 3.60 20.39 -10.33
CA TYR A 45 2.93 21.02 -9.19
C TYR A 45 3.68 22.26 -8.73
N ASN A 46 2.95 23.22 -8.17
CA ASN A 46 3.58 24.27 -7.39
C ASN A 46 4.20 23.64 -6.15
N ASN A 47 5.53 23.59 -6.06
CA ASN A 47 6.26 22.88 -5.01
C ASN A 47 6.21 23.55 -3.62
N LYS A 48 5.44 24.63 -3.46
CA LYS A 48 5.33 25.34 -2.19
C LYS A 48 4.34 24.63 -1.27
N LEU A 49 4.84 24.08 -0.16
CA LEU A 49 3.99 23.57 0.91
C LEU A 49 3.18 24.71 1.55
N PRO A 50 1.87 24.49 1.78
CA PRO A 50 1.06 25.37 2.61
C PRO A 50 1.64 25.55 4.02
N SER A 51 1.25 26.63 4.69
CA SER A 51 1.68 26.91 6.06
C SER A 51 0.95 26.02 7.08
N TYR A 52 1.70 25.52 8.06
CA TYR A 52 1.22 24.61 9.12
C TYR A 52 0.74 25.35 10.39
N ASN A 53 0.44 26.65 10.30
CA ASN A 53 -0.03 27.48 11.41
C ASN A 53 -1.56 27.60 11.42
N SER A 54 -2.26 26.46 11.39
CA SER A 54 -3.71 26.39 11.24
C SER A 54 -4.47 27.28 12.23
N ASP A 55 -4.13 27.25 13.52
CA ASP A 55 -4.77 28.11 14.53
C ASP A 55 -4.59 29.60 14.25
N SER A 56 -3.42 30.02 13.78
CA SER A 56 -3.15 31.42 13.41
C SER A 56 -3.93 31.82 12.15
N ILE A 57 -3.99 30.94 11.15
CA ILE A 57 -4.77 31.16 9.93
C ILE A 57 -6.25 31.33 10.27
N LEU A 58 -6.81 30.43 11.08
CA LEU A 58 -8.21 30.48 11.50
C LEU A 58 -8.51 31.73 12.33
N THR A 59 -7.61 32.10 13.25
CA THR A 59 -7.76 33.32 14.06
C THR A 59 -7.72 34.58 13.19
N ALA A 60 -6.84 34.63 12.19
CA ALA A 60 -6.71 35.76 11.28
C ALA A 60 -7.89 35.89 10.29
N ASN A 61 -8.68 34.83 10.12
CA ASN A 61 -9.84 34.79 9.21
C ASN A 61 -11.14 34.48 9.96
N LYS A 62 -11.25 34.90 11.23
CA LYS A 62 -12.38 34.57 12.10
C LYS A 62 -13.72 35.06 11.55
N GLU A 63 -13.71 36.14 10.78
CA GLU A 63 -14.86 36.69 10.06
C GLU A 63 -15.47 35.72 9.04
N LEU A 64 -14.72 34.73 8.57
CA LEU A 64 -15.21 33.71 7.64
C LEU A 64 -15.97 32.57 8.32
N SER A 65 -15.88 32.43 9.65
CA SER A 65 -16.48 31.31 10.42
C SER A 65 -18.00 31.20 10.31
N GLY A 66 -18.70 32.29 9.94
CA GLY A 66 -20.14 32.27 9.71
C GLY A 66 -20.55 31.70 8.34
N MET A 67 -19.60 31.56 7.41
CA MET A 67 -19.84 31.15 6.01
C MET A 67 -19.08 29.87 5.63
N PHE A 68 -17.94 29.64 6.26
CA PHE A 68 -17.04 28.54 5.97
C PHE A 68 -16.73 27.76 7.24
N THR A 69 -16.65 26.44 7.11
CA THR A 69 -16.06 25.61 8.17
C THR A 69 -14.56 25.91 8.31
N ASP A 70 -13.97 25.59 9.47
CA ASP A 70 -12.52 25.72 9.67
C ASP A 70 -11.72 24.98 8.59
N GLN A 71 -12.16 23.78 8.22
CA GLN A 71 -11.55 23.00 7.14
C GLN A 71 -11.65 23.71 5.79
N SER A 72 -12.80 24.30 5.47
CA SER A 72 -12.99 25.10 4.25
C SER A 72 -12.03 26.29 4.21
N VAL A 73 -11.84 27.01 5.32
CA VAL A 73 -10.89 28.13 5.44
C VAL A 73 -9.45 27.66 5.23
N LEU A 74 -9.06 26.52 5.82
CA LEU A 74 -7.72 25.96 5.66
C LEU A 74 -7.45 25.46 4.23
N ILE A 75 -8.45 24.87 3.55
CA ILE A 75 -8.34 24.49 2.14
C ILE A 75 -8.17 25.73 1.27
N LEU A 76 -8.98 26.78 1.48
CA LEU A 76 -8.84 28.05 0.77
C LEU A 76 -7.46 28.68 0.97
N ASN A 77 -6.92 28.62 2.19
CA ASN A 77 -5.56 29.06 2.48
C ASN A 77 -4.53 28.25 1.70
N ALA A 78 -4.64 26.91 1.73
CA ALA A 78 -3.71 26.01 1.07
C ALA A 78 -3.72 26.17 -0.46
N LEU A 79 -4.87 26.50 -1.05
CA LEU A 79 -5.02 26.80 -2.48
C LEU A 79 -4.69 28.26 -2.83
N GLY A 80 -4.39 29.11 -1.84
CA GLY A 80 -4.07 30.52 -2.02
C GLY A 80 -5.24 31.34 -2.55
N ASN A 81 -6.44 31.07 -2.03
CA ASN A 81 -7.71 31.68 -2.45
C ASN A 81 -8.40 32.54 -1.37
N LEU A 82 -7.83 32.66 -0.15
CA LEU A 82 -8.42 33.50 0.90
C LEU A 82 -8.63 34.96 0.46
N ASP A 83 -7.63 35.56 -0.18
CA ASP A 83 -7.73 36.94 -0.68
C ASP A 83 -8.84 37.10 -1.73
N ASP A 84 -9.02 36.08 -2.58
CA ASP A 84 -10.09 36.07 -3.60
C ASP A 84 -11.47 36.02 -2.91
N VAL A 85 -11.62 35.23 -1.83
CA VAL A 85 -12.87 35.14 -1.04
C VAL A 85 -13.15 36.45 -0.31
N HIS A 86 -12.16 37.04 0.33
CA HIS A 86 -12.30 38.36 0.98
C HIS A 86 -12.73 39.43 -0.03
N LYS A 87 -12.17 39.39 -1.24
CA LYS A 87 -12.56 40.33 -2.28
C LYS A 87 -14.00 40.11 -2.75
N ILE A 88 -14.48 38.87 -2.82
CA ILE A 88 -15.89 38.58 -3.10
C ILE A 88 -16.79 39.21 -2.04
N ILE A 89 -16.49 39.02 -0.75
CA ILE A 89 -17.28 39.57 0.37
C ILE A 89 -17.37 41.10 0.31
N GLU A 90 -16.25 41.76 -0.02
CA GLU A 90 -16.23 43.22 -0.21
C GLU A 90 -17.12 43.65 -1.39
N LEU A 91 -16.98 42.99 -2.54
CA LEU A 91 -17.71 43.31 -3.77
C LEU A 91 -19.22 43.05 -3.65
N LYS A 92 -19.67 42.11 -2.81
CA LYS A 92 -21.11 41.85 -2.57
C LYS A 92 -21.85 43.06 -1.97
N LYS A 93 -21.13 44.04 -1.42
CA LYS A 93 -21.73 45.29 -0.91
C LYS A 93 -22.14 46.25 -2.02
N ASP A 94 -21.63 46.04 -3.24
CA ASP A 94 -21.96 46.83 -4.43
C ASP A 94 -22.77 45.99 -5.43
N SER A 95 -23.98 46.45 -5.75
CA SER A 95 -24.89 45.78 -6.67
C SER A 95 -24.62 46.11 -8.15
N SER A 96 -23.59 46.90 -8.47
CA SER A 96 -23.24 47.25 -9.84
C SER A 96 -22.92 46.01 -10.70
N LEU A 97 -23.21 46.12 -12.01
CA LEU A 97 -22.89 45.06 -12.97
C LEU A 97 -21.38 44.74 -12.99
N THR A 98 -20.54 45.76 -12.81
CA THR A 98 -19.08 45.61 -12.74
C THR A 98 -18.66 44.72 -11.56
N SER A 99 -19.23 44.97 -10.38
CA SER A 99 -18.96 44.16 -9.19
C SER A 99 -19.45 42.72 -9.34
N GLN A 100 -20.63 42.52 -9.93
CA GLN A 100 -21.15 41.18 -10.24
C GLN A 100 -20.25 40.41 -11.21
N VAL A 101 -19.78 41.04 -12.30
CA VAL A 101 -18.84 40.42 -13.24
C VAL A 101 -17.52 40.07 -12.55
N LYS A 102 -17.03 40.93 -11.65
CA LYS A 102 -15.78 40.67 -10.93
C LYS A 102 -15.91 39.51 -9.95
N ILE A 103 -17.04 39.38 -9.27
CA ILE A 103 -17.37 38.23 -8.42
C ILE A 103 -17.33 36.94 -9.25
N LEU A 104 -17.94 36.92 -10.43
CA LEU A 104 -17.93 35.74 -11.32
C LEU A 104 -16.51 35.36 -11.75
N GLN A 105 -15.66 36.34 -12.09
CA GLN A 105 -14.25 36.08 -12.42
C GLN A 105 -13.48 35.44 -11.26
N LEU A 106 -13.68 35.95 -10.03
CA LEU A 106 -13.05 35.39 -8.82
C LEU A 106 -13.57 33.97 -8.55
N LYS A 107 -14.88 33.73 -8.71
CA LYS A 107 -15.48 32.39 -8.62
C LYS A 107 -14.81 31.41 -9.58
N THR A 108 -14.70 31.77 -10.86
CA THR A 108 -14.06 30.91 -11.87
C THR A 108 -12.61 30.61 -11.51
N LYS A 109 -11.87 31.59 -10.99
CA LYS A 109 -10.48 31.41 -10.55
C LYS A 109 -10.39 30.44 -9.36
N ILE A 110 -11.24 30.60 -8.34
CA ILE A 110 -11.29 29.71 -7.17
C ILE A 110 -11.65 28.29 -7.61
N ASN A 111 -12.73 28.14 -8.38
CA ASN A 111 -13.18 26.84 -8.90
C ASN A 111 -12.10 26.15 -9.73
N SER A 112 -11.38 26.87 -10.58
CA SER A 112 -10.26 26.31 -11.36
C SER A 112 -9.17 25.73 -10.46
N ARG A 113 -8.80 26.40 -9.37
CA ARG A 113 -7.80 25.87 -8.42
C ARG A 113 -8.32 24.65 -7.67
N ILE A 114 -9.58 24.65 -7.26
CA ILE A 114 -10.21 23.49 -6.60
C ILE A 114 -10.27 22.30 -7.56
N THR A 115 -10.66 22.50 -8.83
CA THR A 115 -10.70 21.44 -9.84
C THR A 115 -9.33 20.82 -10.09
N ILE A 116 -8.27 21.64 -10.15
CA ILE A 116 -6.90 21.13 -10.26
C ILE A 116 -6.55 20.27 -9.03
N ALA A 117 -6.82 20.76 -7.82
CA ALA A 117 -6.56 20.03 -6.59
C ALA A 117 -7.34 18.71 -6.48
N LEU A 118 -8.59 18.67 -6.95
CA LEU A 118 -9.38 17.44 -7.05
C LEU A 118 -8.76 16.45 -8.05
N THR A 119 -8.31 16.94 -9.21
CA THR A 119 -7.64 16.11 -10.22
C THR A 119 -6.34 15.51 -9.67
N GLU A 120 -5.58 16.30 -8.91
CA GLU A 120 -4.38 15.83 -8.19
C GLU A 120 -4.72 14.73 -7.19
N LEU A 121 -5.81 14.92 -6.44
CA LEU A 121 -6.27 13.97 -5.43
C LEU A 121 -6.70 12.64 -6.05
N ASP A 122 -7.47 12.70 -7.13
CA ASP A 122 -7.90 11.52 -7.88
C ASP A 122 -6.71 10.79 -8.50
N ALA A 123 -5.70 11.51 -9.00
CA ALA A 123 -4.47 10.92 -9.52
C ALA A 123 -3.69 10.16 -8.44
N VAL A 124 -3.54 10.74 -7.24
CA VAL A 124 -2.89 10.06 -6.11
C VAL A 124 -3.69 8.84 -5.65
N ALA A 125 -5.02 8.94 -5.58
CA ALA A 125 -5.88 7.81 -5.22
C ALA A 125 -5.78 6.67 -6.24
N ALA A 126 -5.72 6.99 -7.54
CA ALA A 126 -5.54 6.02 -8.61
C ALA A 126 -4.15 5.35 -8.57
N GLU A 127 -3.10 6.12 -8.22
CA GLU A 127 -1.76 5.56 -8.04
C GLU A 127 -1.74 4.54 -6.88
N PHE A 128 -2.37 4.86 -5.74
CA PHE A 128 -2.51 3.91 -4.63
C PHE A 128 -3.29 2.66 -5.02
N ASP A 129 -4.40 2.80 -5.73
CA ASP A 129 -5.23 1.68 -6.20
C ASP A 129 -4.44 0.74 -7.13
N CYS A 130 -3.77 1.32 -8.13
CA CYS A 130 -2.98 0.55 -9.09
C CYS A 130 -1.81 -0.17 -8.40
N GLU A 131 -1.06 0.52 -7.54
CA GLU A 131 0.04 -0.10 -6.79
C GLU A 131 -0.49 -1.18 -5.84
N GLY A 132 -1.63 -0.94 -5.18
CA GLY A 132 -2.30 -1.89 -4.29
C GLY A 132 -2.66 -3.17 -5.02
N GLU A 133 -3.32 -3.05 -6.17
CA GLU A 133 -3.71 -4.17 -7.02
C GLU A 133 -2.48 -4.90 -7.60
N ARG A 134 -1.45 -4.18 -8.07
CA ARG A 134 -0.20 -4.80 -8.56
C ARG A 134 0.43 -5.66 -7.46
N VAL A 135 0.54 -5.12 -6.25
CA VAL A 135 1.14 -5.83 -5.12
C VAL A 135 0.26 -7.02 -4.70
N ALA A 136 -1.07 -6.87 -4.66
CA ALA A 136 -2.01 -7.93 -4.30
C ALA A 136 -1.96 -9.11 -5.29
N GLN A 137 -1.82 -8.84 -6.59
CA GLN A 137 -1.66 -9.88 -7.61
C GLN A 137 -0.39 -10.71 -7.39
N ILE A 138 0.73 -10.04 -7.06
CA ILE A 138 1.99 -10.74 -6.75
C ILE A 138 1.86 -11.49 -5.42
N GLY A 139 1.23 -10.91 -4.40
CA GLY A 139 0.94 -11.58 -3.13
C GLY A 139 0.18 -12.89 -3.34
N SER A 140 -0.96 -12.80 -4.02
CA SER A 140 -1.82 -13.95 -4.38
C SER A 140 -1.06 -15.00 -5.19
N TYR A 141 -0.18 -14.56 -6.08
CA TYR A 141 0.67 -15.46 -6.86
C TYR A 141 1.67 -16.22 -5.98
N VAL A 142 2.34 -15.53 -5.05
CA VAL A 142 3.26 -16.15 -4.09
C VAL A 142 2.52 -17.10 -3.15
N ASP A 143 1.31 -16.75 -2.72
CA ASP A 143 0.44 -17.60 -1.91
C ASP A 143 0.09 -18.90 -2.63
N ASN A 144 -0.31 -18.82 -3.91
CA ASN A 144 -0.58 -20.01 -4.72
C ASN A 144 0.65 -20.92 -4.86
N LEU A 145 1.85 -20.34 -4.98
CA LEU A 145 3.09 -21.11 -4.99
C LEU A 145 3.37 -21.80 -3.64
N ASN A 146 3.11 -21.11 -2.53
CA ASN A 146 3.27 -21.65 -1.18
C ASN A 146 2.25 -22.76 -0.89
N ALA A 147 0.98 -22.55 -1.23
CA ALA A 147 -0.08 -23.54 -1.09
C ALA A 147 0.20 -24.81 -1.90
N SER A 148 0.63 -24.67 -3.16
CA SER A 148 0.99 -25.82 -4.00
C SER A 148 2.17 -26.62 -3.41
N ARG A 149 3.15 -25.95 -2.81
CA ARG A 149 4.25 -26.61 -2.11
C ARG A 149 3.76 -27.32 -0.85
N ASN A 150 2.97 -26.65 -0.02
CA ASN A 150 2.46 -27.22 1.22
C ASN A 150 1.58 -28.45 0.95
N ASN A 151 0.70 -28.41 -0.05
CA ASN A 151 -0.11 -29.56 -0.46
C ASN A 151 0.74 -30.76 -0.88
N LYS A 152 1.86 -30.54 -1.57
CA LYS A 152 2.80 -31.62 -1.91
C LYS A 152 3.48 -32.21 -0.68
N LEU A 153 3.88 -31.38 0.29
CA LEU A 153 4.47 -31.85 1.55
C LEU A 153 3.46 -32.66 2.36
N ILE A 154 2.20 -32.23 2.43
CA ILE A 154 1.11 -32.98 3.05
C ILE A 154 0.93 -34.34 2.35
N LEU A 155 0.87 -34.36 1.01
CA LEU A 155 0.76 -35.60 0.24
C LEU A 155 1.95 -36.54 0.49
N TYR A 156 3.19 -36.03 0.50
CA TYR A 156 4.37 -36.83 0.81
C TYR A 156 4.36 -37.36 2.24
N SER A 157 3.87 -36.58 3.20
CA SER A 157 3.65 -37.03 4.58
C SER A 157 2.66 -38.20 4.63
N ILE A 158 1.53 -38.09 3.94
CA ILE A 158 0.50 -39.14 3.88
C ILE A 158 1.05 -40.41 3.22
N ILE A 159 1.70 -40.28 2.07
CA ILE A 159 2.29 -41.43 1.35
C ILE A 159 3.39 -42.08 2.18
N ALA A 160 4.28 -41.31 2.80
CA ALA A 160 5.35 -41.84 3.64
C ALA A 160 4.79 -42.60 4.85
N GLY A 161 3.78 -42.05 5.53
CA GLY A 161 3.12 -42.73 6.65
C GLY A 161 2.34 -43.98 6.22
N ALA A 162 1.68 -43.95 5.06
CA ALA A 162 0.97 -45.11 4.53
C ALA A 162 1.94 -46.23 4.11
N ALA A 163 3.02 -45.88 3.39
CA ALA A 163 4.05 -46.83 2.96
C ALA A 163 4.80 -47.46 4.15
N SER A 164 5.08 -46.69 5.21
CA SER A 164 5.71 -47.22 6.42
C SER A 164 4.81 -48.21 7.15
N SER A 165 3.50 -47.93 7.19
CA SER A 165 2.51 -48.79 7.86
C SER A 165 2.31 -50.11 7.13
N ILE A 166 2.29 -50.08 5.79
CA ILE A 166 2.15 -51.29 4.97
C ILE A 166 3.44 -52.13 4.99
N ALA A 167 4.61 -51.49 4.87
CA ALA A 167 5.88 -52.20 4.82
C ALA A 167 6.23 -52.88 6.16
N GLY A 168 5.92 -52.25 7.30
CA GLY A 168 6.08 -52.87 8.62
C GLY A 168 5.07 -53.98 8.93
N GLY A 169 4.02 -54.15 8.12
CA GLY A 169 3.07 -55.27 8.24
C GLY A 169 3.42 -56.48 7.36
N ILE A 170 4.27 -56.31 6.35
CA ILE A 170 4.62 -57.34 5.35
C ILE A 170 6.02 -57.92 5.59
N VAL A 171 6.96 -57.10 6.07
CA VAL A 171 8.29 -57.59 6.45
C VAL A 171 8.15 -58.29 7.82
N LYS A 172 8.78 -59.46 7.95
CA LYS A 172 8.85 -60.25 9.20
C LYS A 172 10.30 -60.64 9.40
N SER A 173 11.16 -59.65 9.61
CA SER A 173 12.56 -59.89 9.95
C SER A 173 13.03 -58.85 10.95
N ASP A 174 13.49 -59.33 12.11
CA ASP A 174 13.69 -58.57 13.35
C ASP A 174 14.59 -57.31 13.22
N GLY A 175 15.44 -57.24 12.19
CA GLY A 175 16.32 -56.09 11.93
C GLY A 175 15.77 -55.06 10.93
N TRP A 176 14.95 -55.47 9.95
CA TRP A 176 14.45 -54.56 8.90
C TRP A 176 13.08 -53.96 9.23
N ASP A 177 12.27 -54.65 10.05
CA ASP A 177 10.97 -54.11 10.51
C ASP A 177 11.13 -52.84 11.34
N ASN A 178 12.10 -52.82 12.25
CA ASN A 178 12.40 -51.65 13.07
C ASN A 178 12.96 -50.49 12.24
N ALA A 179 13.79 -50.75 11.23
CA ALA A 179 14.39 -49.70 10.40
C ALA A 179 13.37 -49.02 9.47
N ILE A 180 12.42 -49.78 8.91
CA ILE A 180 11.42 -49.28 7.95
C ILE A 180 10.29 -48.52 8.67
N GLY A 181 9.81 -49.04 9.81
CA GLY A 181 8.80 -48.37 10.63
C GLY A 181 9.30 -47.04 11.21
N ILE A 182 10.52 -47.02 11.75
CA ILE A 182 11.14 -45.82 12.33
C ILE A 182 11.49 -44.80 11.22
N GLY A 183 12.07 -45.24 10.10
CA GLY A 183 12.46 -44.35 9.00
C GLY A 183 11.27 -43.65 8.33
N GLY A 184 10.19 -44.39 8.04
CA GLY A 184 9.01 -43.81 7.40
C GLY A 184 8.15 -42.94 8.32
N GLY A 185 8.06 -43.28 9.61
CA GLY A 185 7.41 -42.43 10.62
C GLY A 185 8.13 -41.09 10.83
N ILE A 186 9.46 -41.10 10.88
CA ILE A 186 10.28 -39.89 10.98
C ILE A 186 10.15 -39.01 9.73
N LEU A 187 10.18 -39.61 8.53
CA LEU A 187 10.02 -38.86 7.28
C LEU A 187 8.62 -38.25 7.14
N GLY A 188 7.57 -39.00 7.48
CA GLY A 188 6.20 -38.49 7.53
C GLY A 188 6.06 -37.33 8.52
N ALA A 189 6.51 -37.51 9.76
CA ALA A 189 6.52 -36.45 10.77
C ALA A 189 7.34 -35.22 10.33
N GLY A 190 8.49 -35.43 9.69
CA GLY A 190 9.33 -34.36 9.15
C GLY A 190 8.62 -33.52 8.07
N PHE A 191 7.92 -34.17 7.13
CA PHE A 191 7.14 -33.45 6.12
C PHE A 191 5.93 -32.73 6.73
N GLY A 192 5.25 -33.35 7.70
CA GLY A 192 4.18 -32.71 8.47
C GLY A 192 4.68 -31.47 9.23
N LEU A 193 5.76 -31.58 9.99
CA LEU A 193 6.37 -30.46 10.71
C LEU A 193 6.83 -29.33 9.77
N ALA A 194 7.33 -29.66 8.57
CA ALA A 194 7.70 -28.66 7.56
C ALA A 194 6.50 -27.85 7.02
N THR A 195 5.26 -28.33 7.22
CA THR A 195 4.03 -27.60 6.87
C THR A 195 3.54 -26.69 7.99
N LEU A 196 3.97 -26.90 9.24
CA LEU A 196 3.62 -26.05 10.39
C LEU A 196 4.44 -24.74 10.42
N ASN A 197 5.68 -24.78 9.94
CA ASN A 197 6.51 -23.57 9.80
C ASN A 197 7.14 -23.50 8.40
N PRO A 198 6.33 -23.35 7.34
CA PRO A 198 6.83 -23.28 6.00
C PRO A 198 7.57 -21.94 5.87
N LYS A 199 8.90 -21.99 5.73
CA LYS A 199 9.65 -20.85 5.21
C LYS A 199 9.13 -20.61 3.79
N GLY A 200 8.16 -19.71 3.65
CA GLY A 200 7.48 -19.41 2.39
C GLY A 200 8.47 -18.95 1.32
N LYS A 201 8.04 -18.96 0.06
CA LYS A 201 8.87 -18.43 -1.02
C LYS A 201 9.11 -16.92 -0.84
N LYS A 202 10.32 -16.49 -1.20
CA LYS A 202 10.66 -15.09 -1.36
C LYS A 202 10.64 -14.74 -2.85
N VAL A 203 10.12 -13.58 -3.19
CA VAL A 203 10.17 -13.02 -4.55
C VAL A 203 10.83 -11.66 -4.49
N GLU A 204 11.58 -11.31 -5.54
CA GLU A 204 12.11 -9.98 -5.69
C GLU A 204 11.00 -9.05 -6.20
N PHE A 205 10.78 -7.93 -5.51
CA PHE A 205 9.81 -6.90 -5.90
C PHE A 205 10.45 -5.53 -5.74
N ILE A 206 10.35 -4.70 -6.79
CA ILE A 206 11.02 -3.40 -6.87
C ILE A 206 9.98 -2.28 -6.97
N HIS A 207 10.19 -1.20 -6.22
CA HIS A 207 9.31 -0.02 -6.22
C HIS A 207 10.09 1.22 -5.77
N GLN A 208 11.03 1.72 -6.60
CA GLN A 208 11.82 2.91 -6.27
C GLN A 208 10.97 4.13 -5.88
N ARG A 209 9.81 4.29 -6.54
CA ARG A 209 8.78 5.24 -6.13
C ARG A 209 7.91 4.61 -5.05
N ASN A 210 8.31 4.79 -3.80
CA ASN A 210 7.58 4.24 -2.65
C ASN A 210 6.73 5.29 -1.94
N LEU A 211 5.43 5.32 -2.26
CA LEU A 211 4.46 6.22 -1.64
C LEU A 211 4.36 6.03 -0.11
N LEU A 212 4.48 4.79 0.37
CA LEU A 212 4.35 4.46 1.80
C LEU A 212 5.53 4.95 2.64
N ARG A 213 6.71 5.15 2.04
CA ARG A 213 7.92 5.56 2.77
C ARG A 213 7.74 6.93 3.41
N ASP A 214 7.30 7.91 2.63
CA ASP A 214 7.14 9.29 3.11
C ASP A 214 6.04 9.37 4.17
N ILE A 215 5.00 8.54 4.02
CA ILE A 215 3.91 8.40 5.02
C ILE A 215 4.46 7.82 6.33
N TRP A 216 5.21 6.71 6.29
CA TRP A 216 5.79 6.09 7.48
C TRP A 216 6.72 7.03 8.24
N LYS A 217 7.55 7.77 7.48
CA LYS A 217 8.46 8.78 8.03
C LYS A 217 7.76 10.08 8.45
N GLU A 218 6.48 10.23 8.11
CA GLU A 218 5.69 11.45 8.30
C GLU A 218 6.37 12.70 7.73
N LYS A 219 7.10 12.52 6.62
CA LYS A 219 7.91 13.56 6.01
C LYS A 219 7.95 13.39 4.50
N LEU A 220 7.64 14.48 3.79
CA LEU A 220 7.74 14.55 2.34
C LEU A 220 9.22 14.69 1.95
N GLU A 221 9.90 13.56 1.79
CA GLU A 221 11.30 13.50 1.36
C GLU A 221 11.44 13.35 -0.15
N SER A 222 10.39 12.88 -0.82
CA SER A 222 10.39 12.61 -2.24
C SER A 222 9.28 13.40 -2.96
N PRO A 223 9.38 13.59 -4.28
CA PRO A 223 8.32 14.23 -5.07
C PRO A 223 7.14 13.26 -5.30
N ASN A 224 6.72 12.56 -4.25
CA ASN A 224 5.67 11.55 -4.28
C ASN A 224 4.29 12.15 -4.24
N PHE A 225 4.12 13.27 -3.52
CA PHE A 225 2.82 13.88 -3.31
C PHE A 225 2.82 15.35 -3.77
N PRO A 226 1.70 15.81 -4.35
CA PRO A 226 1.44 17.23 -4.49
C PRO A 226 1.43 17.90 -3.11
N PRO A 227 1.98 19.13 -2.97
CA PRO A 227 2.05 19.81 -1.67
C PRO A 227 0.69 20.03 -1.00
N PHE A 228 -0.36 20.30 -1.78
CA PHE A 228 -1.72 20.43 -1.26
C PHE A 228 -2.19 19.13 -0.57
N ILE A 229 -2.05 18.00 -1.25
CA ILE A 229 -2.46 16.70 -0.70
C ILE A 229 -1.63 16.34 0.53
N TRP A 230 -0.31 16.56 0.47
CA TRP A 230 0.56 16.32 1.62
C TRP A 230 0.14 17.14 2.83
N TYR A 231 -0.22 18.41 2.63
CA TYR A 231 -0.78 19.26 3.68
C TYR A 231 -2.08 18.66 4.25
N MET A 232 -3.03 18.23 3.40
CA MET A 232 -4.26 17.58 3.85
C MET A 232 -4.00 16.32 4.69
N TYR A 233 -2.96 15.56 4.38
CA TYR A 233 -2.56 14.38 5.15
C TYR A 233 -1.96 14.68 6.52
N THR A 234 -1.24 15.79 6.63
CA THR A 234 -0.37 16.10 7.77
C THR A 234 -1.00 17.09 8.76
N GLU A 235 -1.91 17.95 8.29
CA GLU A 235 -2.63 18.87 9.16
C GLU A 235 -3.69 18.13 9.98
N LYS A 236 -3.68 18.34 11.30
CA LYS A 236 -4.54 17.63 12.26
C LYS A 236 -6.00 18.00 12.10
N LYS A 237 -6.29 19.23 11.67
CA LYS A 237 -7.66 19.73 11.45
C LYS A 237 -8.44 18.97 10.37
N PHE A 238 -7.78 18.16 9.53
CA PHE A 238 -8.45 17.28 8.56
C PHE A 238 -8.70 15.85 9.07
N SER A 239 -8.38 15.58 10.33
CA SER A 239 -8.58 14.29 10.98
C SER A 239 -9.79 14.33 11.93
N ASN A 240 -10.59 13.27 11.94
CA ASN A 240 -11.85 13.20 12.68
C ASN A 240 -11.74 13.49 14.19
N LYS A 241 -10.59 13.19 14.81
CA LYS A 241 -10.36 13.37 16.25
C LYS A 241 -9.38 14.50 16.59
N GLU A 242 -8.77 15.13 15.57
CA GLU A 242 -7.73 16.18 15.68
C GLU A 242 -6.50 15.86 16.56
N GLU A 243 -6.41 14.69 17.19
CA GLU A 243 -5.27 14.29 18.03
C GLU A 243 -4.03 14.00 17.17
N TYR A 244 -4.23 13.21 16.12
CA TYR A 244 -3.24 12.86 15.10
C TYR A 244 -3.73 13.27 13.72
N SER A 245 -2.79 13.55 12.83
CA SER A 245 -3.06 13.75 11.40
C SER A 245 -3.58 12.48 10.75
N ILE A 246 -4.04 12.56 9.50
CA ILE A 246 -4.48 11.36 8.76
C ILE A 246 -3.36 10.33 8.71
N ILE A 247 -2.14 10.75 8.35
CA ILE A 247 -1.01 9.82 8.25
C ILE A 247 -0.49 9.36 9.61
N GLY A 248 -0.60 10.18 10.66
CA GLY A 248 -0.29 9.77 12.02
C GLY A 248 -1.21 8.64 12.49
N ASN A 249 -2.51 8.75 12.21
CA ASN A 249 -3.47 7.66 12.48
C ASN A 249 -3.18 6.41 11.65
N MET A 250 -2.79 6.55 10.37
CA MET A 250 -2.41 5.41 9.53
C MET A 250 -1.18 4.70 10.09
N LYS A 251 -0.17 5.46 10.52
CA LYS A 251 1.06 4.91 11.11
C LYS A 251 0.78 4.10 12.37
N LEU A 252 -0.04 4.62 13.29
CA LEU A 252 -0.47 3.90 14.49
C LEU A 252 -1.23 2.62 14.13
N ARG A 253 -2.16 2.71 13.16
CA ARG A 253 -2.91 1.56 12.65
C ARG A 253 -1.98 0.49 12.07
N TRP A 254 -0.98 0.91 11.28
CA TRP A 254 -0.04 -0.03 10.65
C TRP A 254 0.87 -0.70 11.65
N LEU A 255 1.36 0.07 12.62
CA LEU A 255 2.15 -0.47 13.70
C LEU A 255 1.37 -1.56 14.45
N HIS A 256 0.11 -1.31 14.78
CA HIS A 256 -0.74 -2.27 15.50
C HIS A 256 -1.12 -3.50 14.66
N TYR A 257 -1.67 -3.31 13.47
CA TYR A 257 -2.28 -4.42 12.71
C TYR A 257 -1.33 -5.13 11.73
N GLN A 258 -0.25 -4.50 11.29
CA GLN A 258 0.70 -5.10 10.34
C GLN A 258 2.04 -5.46 10.97
N PHE A 259 2.35 -4.92 12.15
CA PHE A 259 3.63 -5.13 12.82
C PHE A 259 3.51 -5.52 14.31
N ASP A 260 2.32 -5.86 14.79
CA ASP A 260 2.05 -6.32 16.17
C ASP A 260 2.64 -5.40 17.24
N ASP A 261 2.55 -4.09 17.02
CA ASP A 261 3.12 -3.03 17.86
C ASP A 261 4.65 -3.02 17.96
N VAL A 262 5.36 -3.79 17.13
CA VAL A 262 6.84 -3.87 17.11
C VAL A 262 7.44 -2.85 16.14
N LYS A 263 7.81 -1.68 16.66
CA LYS A 263 8.34 -0.57 15.85
C LYS A 263 9.63 -0.92 15.12
N GLU A 264 10.54 -1.67 15.74
CA GLU A 264 11.82 -2.07 15.13
C GLU A 264 11.63 -3.04 13.96
N ALA A 265 10.53 -3.79 13.93
CA ALA A 265 10.16 -4.62 12.79
C ALA A 265 9.64 -3.76 11.64
N ALA A 266 8.79 -2.78 11.94
CA ALA A 266 8.28 -1.82 10.97
C ALA A 266 9.41 -0.98 10.33
N ASP A 267 10.32 -0.43 11.13
CA ASP A 267 11.42 0.42 10.64
C ASP A 267 12.41 -0.33 9.74
N ARG A 268 12.54 -1.65 9.92
CA ARG A 268 13.40 -2.51 9.09
C ARG A 268 12.63 -3.19 7.95
N SER A 269 11.34 -2.92 7.82
CA SER A 269 10.49 -3.57 6.83
C SER A 269 10.88 -3.14 5.42
N VAL A 270 10.95 -4.13 4.53
CA VAL A 270 11.17 -3.88 3.10
C VAL A 270 10.02 -3.05 2.49
N ILE A 271 8.83 -3.05 3.11
CA ILE A 271 7.66 -2.27 2.68
C ILE A 271 7.98 -0.78 2.51
N PHE A 272 8.89 -0.22 3.32
CA PHE A 272 9.25 1.20 3.30
C PHE A 272 10.59 1.50 2.59
N SER A 273 11.23 0.49 1.98
CA SER A 273 12.48 0.64 1.19
C SER A 273 12.20 0.87 -0.30
N ASP A 274 13.22 0.83 -1.17
CA ASP A 274 13.07 0.90 -2.63
C ASP A 274 12.67 -0.45 -3.27
N GLY A 275 12.44 -1.49 -2.45
CA GLY A 275 12.23 -2.86 -2.88
C GLY A 275 13.21 -3.85 -2.26
N GLY A 276 13.11 -5.11 -2.67
CA GLY A 276 13.93 -6.20 -2.16
C GLY A 276 13.22 -7.54 -2.25
N PHE A 277 13.56 -8.46 -1.35
CA PHE A 277 12.92 -9.77 -1.27
C PHE A 277 11.72 -9.75 -0.33
N TYR A 278 10.56 -10.01 -0.89
CA TYR A 278 9.27 -10.05 -0.20
C TYR A 278 8.81 -11.49 0.03
N ARG A 279 8.14 -11.72 1.16
CA ARG A 279 7.25 -12.86 1.37
C ARG A 279 5.81 -12.46 1.02
N ALA A 280 4.91 -13.44 1.00
CA ALA A 280 3.49 -13.18 0.75
C ALA A 280 2.90 -12.19 1.77
N ASP A 281 3.18 -12.38 3.06
CA ASP A 281 2.69 -11.49 4.11
C ASP A 281 3.18 -10.04 3.92
N ASP A 282 4.44 -9.84 3.53
CA ASP A 282 4.98 -8.51 3.24
C ASP A 282 4.22 -7.82 2.09
N LEU A 283 3.85 -8.59 1.04
CA LEU A 283 3.08 -8.10 -0.11
C LEU A 283 1.64 -7.79 0.30
N ASN A 284 0.99 -8.71 1.00
CA ASN A 284 -0.38 -8.54 1.46
C ASN A 284 -0.51 -7.34 2.43
N ASN A 285 0.46 -7.18 3.33
CA ASN A 285 0.55 -6.02 4.23
C ASN A 285 0.74 -4.71 3.43
N ARG A 286 1.65 -4.69 2.46
CA ARG A 286 1.85 -3.52 1.59
C ARG A 286 0.59 -3.17 0.80
N ALA A 287 -0.08 -4.15 0.19
CA ALA A 287 -1.33 -3.95 -0.54
C ALA A 287 -2.42 -3.38 0.38
N ALA A 288 -2.56 -3.92 1.60
CA ALA A 288 -3.50 -3.40 2.59
C ALA A 288 -3.19 -1.94 2.97
N MET A 289 -1.92 -1.59 3.19
CA MET A 289 -1.51 -0.20 3.48
C MET A 289 -1.84 0.76 2.33
N LEU A 290 -1.58 0.35 1.08
CA LEU A 290 -1.92 1.14 -0.11
C LEU A 290 -3.42 1.36 -0.24
N ASN A 291 -4.24 0.32 -0.04
CA ASN A 291 -5.71 0.41 -0.08
C ASN A 291 -6.28 1.28 1.06
N GLN A 292 -5.65 1.26 2.23
CA GLN A 292 -6.01 2.17 3.32
C GLN A 292 -5.70 3.62 2.96
N MET A 293 -4.55 3.90 2.35
CA MET A 293 -4.22 5.24 1.87
C MET A 293 -5.14 5.70 0.76
N GLN A 294 -5.47 4.85 -0.21
CA GLN A 294 -6.47 5.14 -1.23
C GLN A 294 -7.80 5.56 -0.60
N SER A 295 -8.28 4.81 0.39
CA SER A 295 -9.52 5.13 1.11
C SER A 295 -9.43 6.48 1.82
N ALA A 296 -8.32 6.75 2.54
CA ALA A 296 -8.09 8.03 3.20
C ALA A 296 -8.01 9.21 2.20
N THR A 297 -7.36 8.99 1.04
CA THR A 297 -7.28 9.95 -0.06
C THR A 297 -8.68 10.33 -0.54
N ARG A 298 -9.54 9.33 -0.78
CA ARG A 298 -10.92 9.56 -1.22
C ARG A 298 -11.77 10.26 -0.17
N THR A 299 -11.50 10.07 1.13
CA THR A 299 -12.21 10.81 2.18
C THR A 299 -11.92 12.31 2.12
N ILE A 300 -10.74 12.74 1.66
CA ILE A 300 -10.42 14.17 1.48
C ILE A 300 -11.39 14.84 0.49
N ASN A 301 -11.92 14.12 -0.50
CA ASN A 301 -12.96 14.65 -1.40
C ASN A 301 -14.20 15.16 -0.64
N GLN A 302 -14.54 14.57 0.51
CA GLN A 302 -15.67 15.04 1.32
C GLN A 302 -15.42 16.45 1.87
N ASN A 303 -14.20 16.74 2.34
CA ASN A 303 -13.82 18.07 2.82
C ASN A 303 -13.89 19.11 1.69
N ILE A 304 -13.45 18.75 0.49
CA ILE A 304 -13.52 19.64 -0.68
C ILE A 304 -14.98 19.86 -1.12
N ASN A 305 -15.84 18.85 -1.02
CA ASN A 305 -17.26 18.99 -1.31
C ASN A 305 -17.94 19.96 -0.34
N TYR A 306 -17.59 19.95 0.95
CA TYR A 306 -18.09 20.94 1.90
C TYR A 306 -17.66 22.36 1.52
N LEU A 307 -16.41 22.56 1.10
CA LEU A 307 -15.95 23.86 0.59
C LEU A 307 -16.75 24.32 -0.62
N LEU A 308 -17.03 23.43 -1.59
CA LEU A 308 -17.83 23.79 -2.77
C LEU A 308 -19.25 24.23 -2.39
N LEU A 309 -19.87 23.56 -1.42
CA LEU A 309 -21.19 23.94 -0.90
C LEU A 309 -21.15 25.30 -0.15
N ASP A 310 -20.11 25.55 0.63
CA ASP A 310 -19.92 26.83 1.31
C ASP A 310 -19.70 27.98 0.31
N LEU A 311 -18.92 27.74 -0.75
CA LEU A 311 -18.68 28.71 -1.83
C LEU A 311 -19.95 29.03 -2.62
N ASP A 312 -20.83 28.05 -2.88
CA ASP A 312 -22.09 28.33 -3.57
C ASP A 312 -23.04 29.18 -2.72
N LYS A 313 -23.09 28.97 -1.40
CA LYS A 313 -23.85 29.84 -0.47
C LYS A 313 -23.31 31.27 -0.43
N LEU A 314 -21.99 31.43 -0.51
CA LEU A 314 -21.37 32.77 -0.52
C LEU A 314 -21.82 33.58 -1.74
N ILE A 315 -22.24 32.94 -2.82
CA ILE A 315 -22.45 33.59 -4.13
C ILE A 315 -23.93 33.85 -4.42
N LEU A 316 -24.85 33.11 -3.75
CA LEU A 316 -26.27 33.46 -3.67
C LEU A 316 -26.50 34.70 -2.78
#